data_AF-A0AAU2KC32-F1
#
_entry.id   AF-A0AAU2KC32-F1
#
_cell.length_a   1.000
_cell.length_b   1.000
_cell.length_c   1.000
_cell.angle_alpha   90.00
_cell.angle_beta   90.00
_cell.angle_gamma   90.00
#
_symmetry.space_group_name_H-M   'P 1'
#
loop_
_entity.id
_entity.type
_entity.pdbx_description
1 polymer ?
#
loop_
_entity_poly.entity_id
_entity_poly.type
_entity_poly.pdbx_seq_one_letter_code
_entity_poly.pdbx_strand_id
1 'polypeptide(L)'
;MLSMSNVSPSPGTPMAASPLTRACLEIDEYAAGLGWDKPARLFALVDTARLKKQEPRLASQLGLDQDDAGKSSLTPIEQDEVPAGTPLDKFLGTIAWPTAVVGCALTVERLMLPPSAEASVPEGLSDKQLAKWVAGHPERQEVRLTVAVLRDGSRESAVRLREKDSSTEVLTGGNLVPGLAEALAATFS
;
A
#
# COMPACT_ATOMS: atom_id res chain seq x y z
N MET A 1 45.38 -2.64 -11.06
CA MET A 1 44.24 -3.47 -10.60
C MET A 1 43.20 -2.53 -10.03
N LEU A 2 42.18 -2.19 -10.80
CA LEU A 2 41.07 -1.35 -10.35
C LEU A 2 39.91 -2.30 -10.03
N SER A 3 39.56 -2.37 -8.75
CA SER A 3 38.47 -3.19 -8.23
C SER A 3 37.16 -2.62 -8.75
N MET A 4 36.44 -3.39 -9.59
CA MET A 4 35.07 -3.06 -9.96
C MET A 4 34.18 -3.45 -8.79
N SER A 5 33.72 -2.46 -8.03
CA SER A 5 32.68 -2.63 -7.02
C SER A 5 31.39 -3.03 -7.73
N ASN A 6 31.05 -4.31 -7.60
CA ASN A 6 29.79 -4.89 -8.03
C ASN A 6 28.68 -4.34 -7.12
N VAL A 7 27.88 -3.39 -7.61
CA VAL A 7 26.65 -2.98 -6.94
C VAL A 7 25.63 -4.09 -7.15
N SER A 8 25.46 -4.93 -6.12
CA SER A 8 24.37 -5.90 -6.09
C SER A 8 23.03 -5.18 -6.18
N PRO A 9 22.12 -5.58 -7.07
CA PRO A 9 20.75 -5.07 -7.06
C PRO A 9 20.06 -5.48 -5.74
N SER A 10 19.33 -4.54 -5.12
CA SER A 10 18.48 -4.83 -3.98
C SER A 10 17.51 -5.97 -4.32
N PRO A 11 17.42 -7.03 -3.51
CA PRO A 11 16.50 -8.14 -3.78
C PRO A 11 15.09 -7.72 -3.36
N GLY A 12 14.17 -7.54 -4.30
CA GLY A 12 12.75 -7.38 -3.93
C GLY A 12 11.81 -6.85 -5.00
N THR A 13 12.29 -6.16 -6.02
CA THR A 13 11.39 -5.60 -7.04
C THR A 13 11.73 -6.17 -8.42
N PRO A 14 10.83 -6.92 -9.08
CA PRO A 14 11.08 -7.41 -10.43
C PRO A 14 11.35 -6.22 -11.35
N MET A 15 12.45 -6.24 -12.11
CA MET A 15 12.79 -5.18 -13.07
C MET A 15 11.68 -4.95 -14.13
N ALA A 16 10.78 -5.92 -14.31
CA ALA A 16 9.60 -5.86 -15.18
C ALA A 16 8.31 -5.32 -14.52
N ALA A 17 8.34 -4.97 -13.23
CA ALA A 17 7.16 -4.48 -12.52
C ALA A 17 6.72 -3.09 -13.04
N SER A 18 5.41 -2.86 -13.13
CA SER A 18 4.86 -1.56 -13.50
C SER A 18 5.24 -0.49 -12.46
N PRO A 19 5.26 0.81 -12.80
CA PRO A 19 5.55 1.83 -11.79
C PRO A 19 4.60 1.82 -10.59
N LEU A 20 3.32 1.50 -10.78
CA LEU A 20 2.36 1.35 -9.70
C LEU A 20 2.70 0.17 -8.79
N THR A 21 3.12 -0.95 -9.38
CA THR A 21 3.61 -2.13 -8.64
C THR A 21 4.79 -1.79 -7.75
N ARG A 22 5.74 -1.01 -8.27
CA ARG A 22 6.93 -0.60 -7.51
C ARG A 22 6.59 0.34 -6.37
N ALA A 23 5.75 1.36 -6.62
CA ALA A 23 5.27 2.26 -5.57
C ALA A 23 4.48 1.50 -4.48
N CYS A 24 3.66 0.52 -4.85
CA CYS A 24 2.91 -0.29 -3.90
C CYS A 24 3.84 -1.14 -3.00
N LEU A 25 4.90 -1.72 -3.57
CA LEU A 25 5.90 -2.49 -2.82
C LEU A 25 6.78 -1.59 -1.94
N GLU A 26 7.15 -0.40 -2.42
CA GLU A 26 7.90 0.58 -1.64
C GLU A 26 7.12 1.02 -0.39
N ILE A 27 5.81 1.26 -0.52
CA ILE A 27 4.94 1.59 0.61
C ILE A 27 4.80 0.40 1.57
N ASP A 28 4.67 -0.83 1.06
CA ASP A 28 4.66 -2.03 1.91
C ASP A 28 5.96 -2.18 2.70
N GLU A 29 7.11 -2.03 2.05
CA GLU A 29 8.43 -2.13 2.70
C GLU A 29 8.62 -1.02 3.74
N TYR A 30 8.22 0.21 3.41
CA TYR A 30 8.20 1.32 4.36
C TYR A 30 7.33 1.01 5.58
N ALA A 31 6.09 0.55 5.38
CA ALA A 31 5.18 0.19 6.46
C ALA A 31 5.70 -1.00 7.29
N ALA A 32 6.35 -1.98 6.66
CA ALA A 32 7.03 -3.08 7.34
C ALA A 32 8.15 -2.59 8.26
N GLY A 33 8.93 -1.60 7.82
CA GLY A 33 9.95 -0.95 8.64
C GLY A 33 9.41 -0.28 9.92
N LEU A 34 8.12 0.08 9.95
CA LEU A 34 7.47 0.66 11.13
C LEU A 34 6.99 -0.40 12.14
N GLY A 35 6.97 -1.68 11.76
CA GLY A 35 6.42 -2.77 12.55
C GLY A 35 4.89 -2.89 12.43
N TRP A 36 4.31 -3.83 13.17
CA TRP A 36 2.86 -4.11 13.20
C TRP A 36 2.10 -3.25 14.21
N ASP A 37 0.78 -3.40 14.19
CA ASP A 37 -0.18 -2.75 15.08
C ASP A 37 -0.18 -1.22 14.88
N LYS A 38 -0.10 -0.80 13.61
CA LYS A 38 -0.08 0.60 13.18
C LYS A 38 -1.43 1.07 12.66
N PRO A 39 -1.78 2.37 12.82
CA PRO A 39 -2.95 2.95 12.19
C PRO A 39 -2.83 2.87 10.66
N ALA A 40 -3.96 2.93 9.97
CA ALA A 40 -3.96 3.00 8.52
C ALA A 40 -3.28 4.30 8.07
N ARG A 41 -2.47 4.24 7.01
CA ARG A 41 -1.74 5.38 6.47
C ARG A 41 -2.10 5.59 5.02
N LEU A 42 -2.38 6.85 4.67
CA LEU A 42 -2.74 7.27 3.33
C LEU A 42 -1.52 7.90 2.64
N PHE A 43 -1.37 7.67 1.35
CA PHE A 43 -0.28 8.20 0.54
C PHE A 43 -0.86 8.86 -0.71
N ALA A 44 -0.33 10.03 -1.06
CA ALA A 44 -0.49 10.60 -2.39
C ALA A 44 0.58 10.02 -3.32
N LEU A 45 0.21 9.65 -4.54
CA LEU A 45 1.15 9.25 -5.58
C LEU A 45 1.31 10.41 -6.56
N VAL A 46 2.54 10.90 -6.68
CA VAL A 46 2.90 12.02 -7.56
C VAL A 46 3.86 11.54 -8.63
N ASP A 47 3.70 12.03 -9.86
CA ASP A 47 4.66 11.76 -10.93
C ASP A 47 6.04 12.32 -10.56
N THR A 48 7.04 11.45 -10.50
CA THR A 48 8.39 11.80 -10.04
C THR A 48 9.03 12.88 -10.92
N ALA A 49 8.81 12.85 -12.24
CA ALA A 49 9.40 13.83 -13.16
C ALA A 49 8.74 15.21 -12.99
N ARG A 50 7.42 15.24 -12.79
CA ARG A 50 6.68 16.46 -12.47
C ARG A 50 7.10 17.04 -11.12
N LEU A 51 7.26 16.19 -10.10
CA LEU A 51 7.72 16.61 -8.77
C LEU A 51 9.09 17.29 -8.84
N LYS A 52 10.07 16.68 -9.54
CA LYS A 52 11.39 17.28 -9.79
C LYS A 52 11.32 18.65 -10.44
N LYS A 53 10.43 18.81 -11.44
CA LYS A 53 10.28 20.06 -12.19
C LYS A 53 9.61 21.17 -11.38
N GLN A 54 8.59 20.82 -10.59
CA GLN A 54 7.76 21.80 -9.86
C GLN A 54 8.33 22.12 -8.48
N GLU A 55 8.90 21.12 -7.79
CA GLU A 55 9.37 21.22 -6.41
C GLU A 55 10.83 20.70 -6.28
N PRO A 56 11.81 21.35 -6.94
CA PRO A 56 13.19 20.85 -6.99
C PRO A 56 13.84 20.74 -5.61
N ARG A 57 13.50 21.62 -4.66
CA ARG A 57 14.02 21.54 -3.28
C ARG A 57 13.51 20.31 -2.54
N LEU A 58 12.24 19.95 -2.73
CA LEU A 58 11.66 18.76 -2.13
C LEU A 58 12.25 17.50 -2.78
N ALA A 59 12.43 17.51 -4.10
CA ALA A 59 13.11 16.42 -4.81
C ALA A 59 14.52 16.17 -4.24
N SER A 60 15.28 17.22 -3.94
CA SER A 60 16.60 17.10 -3.28
C SER A 60 16.54 16.50 -1.89
N GLN A 61 15.56 16.90 -1.08
CA GLN A 61 15.36 16.34 0.25
C GLN A 61 14.97 14.86 0.22
N LEU A 62 14.24 14.45 -0.82
CA LEU A 62 13.84 13.07 -1.06
C LEU A 62 14.92 12.26 -1.79
N GLY A 63 16.07 12.84 -2.11
CA GLY A 63 17.17 12.16 -2.81
C GLY A 63 16.84 11.80 -4.28
N LEU A 64 15.81 12.41 -4.86
CA LEU A 64 15.34 12.11 -6.21
C LEU A 64 16.28 12.68 -7.29
N ASP A 65 17.20 13.58 -6.93
CA ASP A 65 18.11 14.28 -7.86
C ASP A 65 19.13 13.37 -8.53
N GLN A 66 19.42 12.23 -7.92
CA GLN A 66 20.31 11.23 -8.48
C GLN A 66 19.58 10.52 -9.62
N ASP A 67 20.29 10.26 -10.73
CA ASP A 67 19.76 9.57 -11.92
C ASP A 67 19.39 8.11 -11.61
N ASP A 68 18.34 7.90 -10.81
CA ASP A 68 17.57 6.66 -10.73
C ASP A 68 16.49 6.69 -11.82
N ALA A 69 16.89 7.09 -13.03
CA ALA A 69 16.08 7.37 -14.21
C ALA A 69 15.32 6.16 -14.80
N GLY A 70 15.00 5.14 -13.99
CA GLY A 70 14.21 3.99 -14.43
C GLY A 70 13.51 3.17 -13.33
N LYS A 71 13.61 3.54 -12.05
CA LYS A 71 13.15 2.64 -10.97
C LYS A 71 11.75 2.92 -10.43
N SER A 72 11.30 4.15 -10.24
CA SER A 72 9.88 4.42 -9.96
C SER A 72 9.42 5.74 -10.58
N SER A 73 8.41 5.70 -11.44
CA SER A 73 7.81 6.91 -12.02
C SER A 73 6.83 7.60 -11.06
N LEU A 74 6.58 7.02 -9.89
CA LEU A 74 5.68 7.53 -8.87
C LEU A 74 6.45 7.71 -7.57
N THR A 75 6.30 8.87 -6.95
CA THR A 75 6.80 9.16 -5.61
C THR A 75 5.63 9.09 -4.63
N PRO A 76 5.62 8.13 -3.68
CA PRO A 76 4.69 8.13 -2.56
C PRO A 76 5.00 9.27 -1.59
N ILE A 77 3.99 10.07 -1.27
CA ILE A 77 4.06 11.10 -0.23
C ILE A 77 3.06 10.72 0.85
N GLU A 78 3.57 10.38 2.04
CA GLU A 78 2.72 10.07 3.19
C GLU A 78 1.83 11.27 3.55
N GLN A 79 0.56 11.00 3.81
CA GLN A 79 -0.43 11.94 4.32
C GLN A 79 -0.71 11.64 5.80
N ASP A 80 -1.63 12.38 6.40
CA ASP A 80 -2.05 12.13 7.77
C ASP A 80 -2.57 10.69 7.96
N GLU A 81 -2.25 10.12 9.12
CA GLU A 81 -2.78 8.82 9.54
C GLU A 81 -4.30 8.88 9.69
N VAL A 82 -4.98 7.77 9.41
CA VAL A 82 -6.42 7.65 9.69
C VAL A 82 -6.63 7.75 11.21
N PRO A 83 -7.40 8.73 11.71
CA PRO A 83 -7.57 8.89 13.15
C PRO A 83 -8.17 7.63 13.79
N ALA A 84 -7.56 7.17 14.88
CA ALA A 84 -7.97 5.95 15.56
C ALA A 84 -9.47 5.95 15.87
N GLY A 85 -10.15 4.84 15.54
CA GLY A 85 -11.58 4.68 15.75
C GLY A 85 -12.48 5.33 14.67
N THR A 86 -11.91 6.01 13.68
CA THR A 86 -12.67 6.51 12.53
C THR A 86 -12.91 5.37 11.54
N PRO A 87 -14.17 5.10 11.14
CA PRO A 87 -14.45 4.17 10.06
C PRO A 87 -13.76 4.61 8.77
N LEU A 88 -13.06 3.67 8.11
CA LEU A 88 -12.23 3.97 6.95
C LEU A 88 -13.04 4.61 5.80
N ASP A 89 -14.26 4.13 5.56
CA ASP A 89 -15.21 4.68 4.60
C ASP A 89 -15.53 6.15 4.87
N LYS A 90 -15.75 6.51 6.14
CA LYS A 90 -15.99 7.90 6.54
C LYS A 90 -14.77 8.78 6.32
N PHE A 91 -13.58 8.28 6.67
CA PHE A 91 -12.34 9.01 6.45
C PHE A 91 -12.10 9.25 4.95
N LEU A 92 -12.18 8.20 4.13
CA LEU A 92 -11.98 8.30 2.68
C LEU A 92 -12.99 9.26 2.03
N GLY A 93 -14.23 9.30 2.52
CA GLY A 93 -15.24 10.26 2.04
C GLY A 93 -14.92 11.74 2.33
N THR A 94 -13.91 12.05 3.13
CA THR A 94 -13.44 13.42 3.39
C THR A 94 -12.24 13.83 2.54
N ILE A 95 -11.65 12.89 1.80
CA ILE A 95 -10.43 13.11 1.05
C ILE A 95 -10.74 13.82 -0.27
N ALA A 96 -9.96 14.85 -0.57
CA ALA A 96 -9.99 15.55 -1.85
C ALA A 96 -8.56 15.73 -2.37
N TRP A 97 -8.28 15.19 -3.56
CA TRP A 97 -6.94 15.23 -4.14
C TRP A 97 -6.77 16.36 -5.15
N PRO A 98 -5.68 17.16 -5.06
CA PRO A 98 -5.37 18.14 -6.08
C PRO A 98 -4.99 17.46 -7.41
N THR A 99 -5.02 18.21 -8.51
CA THR A 99 -4.69 17.72 -9.86
C THR A 99 -3.22 17.29 -10.02
N ALA A 100 -2.36 17.61 -9.06
CA ALA A 100 -0.98 17.15 -9.01
C ALA A 100 -0.86 15.68 -8.59
N VAL A 101 -1.83 15.17 -7.84
CA VAL A 101 -1.87 13.79 -7.36
C VAL A 101 -2.48 12.92 -8.44
N VAL A 102 -1.67 12.02 -9.01
CA VAL A 102 -2.06 11.13 -10.13
C VAL A 102 -2.65 9.82 -9.65
N GLY A 103 -2.43 9.48 -8.37
CA GLY A 103 -2.95 8.31 -7.71
C GLY A 103 -2.85 8.42 -6.19
N CYS A 104 -3.39 7.45 -5.48
CA CYS A 104 -3.29 7.38 -4.03
C CYS A 104 -3.11 5.92 -3.60
N ALA A 105 -2.59 5.73 -2.39
CA ALA A 105 -2.45 4.41 -1.81
C ALA A 105 -2.81 4.42 -0.33
N LEU A 106 -3.20 3.27 0.20
CA LEU A 106 -3.49 3.06 1.62
C LEU A 106 -2.79 1.80 2.09
N THR A 107 -2.13 1.88 3.25
CA THR A 107 -1.72 0.69 4.01
C THR A 107 -2.60 0.52 5.23
N VAL A 108 -3.09 -0.69 5.48
CA VAL A 108 -3.97 -1.02 6.62
C VAL A 108 -3.76 -2.46 7.06
N GLU A 109 -3.86 -2.70 8.36
CA GLU A 109 -3.80 -4.04 8.93
C GLU A 109 -5.21 -4.58 9.17
N ARG A 110 -5.44 -5.84 8.83
CA ARG A 110 -6.75 -6.50 8.93
C ARG A 110 -6.59 -7.92 9.46
N LEU A 111 -7.61 -8.35 10.19
CA LEU A 111 -7.85 -9.76 10.48
C LEU A 111 -8.65 -10.37 9.33
N MET A 112 -8.19 -11.50 8.83
CA MET A 112 -8.89 -12.31 7.85
C MET A 112 -8.96 -13.77 8.28
N LEU A 113 -9.83 -14.52 7.63
CA LEU A 113 -9.88 -15.97 7.75
C LEU A 113 -9.33 -16.58 6.48
N PRO A 114 -8.59 -17.69 6.57
CA PRO A 114 -8.27 -18.48 5.39
C PRO A 114 -9.57 -19.08 4.82
N PRO A 115 -9.60 -19.40 3.51
CA PRO A 115 -10.77 -20.00 2.87
C PRO A 115 -11.27 -21.28 3.57
N SER A 116 -10.38 -22.05 4.23
CA SER A 116 -10.75 -23.23 5.02
C SER A 116 -11.68 -22.92 6.20
N ALA A 117 -11.54 -21.72 6.78
CA ALA A 117 -12.29 -21.26 7.94
C ALA A 117 -13.46 -20.35 7.59
N GLU A 118 -13.57 -19.85 6.36
CA GLU A 118 -14.71 -19.02 5.94
C GLU A 118 -16.03 -19.79 6.00
N ALA A 119 -16.01 -21.10 5.71
CA ALA A 119 -17.19 -21.96 5.76
C ALA A 119 -17.76 -22.19 7.18
N SER A 120 -16.99 -21.90 8.23
CA SER A 120 -17.44 -22.04 9.62
C SER A 120 -18.01 -20.75 10.21
N VAL A 121 -18.00 -19.65 9.44
CA VAL A 121 -18.57 -18.37 9.85
C VAL A 121 -20.09 -18.52 10.08
N PRO A 122 -20.62 -18.20 11.27
CA PRO A 122 -22.05 -18.27 11.53
C PRO A 122 -22.85 -17.28 10.67
N GLU A 123 -23.98 -17.73 10.14
CA GLU A 123 -24.92 -16.86 9.42
C GLU A 123 -25.64 -15.88 10.36
N GLY A 124 -26.07 -14.73 9.82
CA GLY A 124 -26.92 -13.77 10.54
C GLY A 124 -26.22 -12.93 11.62
N LEU A 125 -24.88 -12.97 11.69
CA LEU A 125 -24.12 -12.08 12.56
C LEU A 125 -24.18 -10.64 12.04
N SER A 126 -24.37 -9.67 12.95
CA SER A 126 -24.07 -8.27 12.63
C SER A 126 -22.56 -8.07 12.43
N ASP A 127 -22.15 -7.01 11.73
CA ASP A 127 -20.74 -6.70 11.48
C ASP A 127 -19.88 -6.70 12.75
N LYS A 128 -20.42 -6.19 13.87
CA LYS A 128 -19.74 -6.19 15.17
C LYS A 128 -19.56 -7.60 15.72
N GLN A 129 -20.56 -8.46 15.58
CA GLN A 129 -20.49 -9.85 16.03
C GLN A 129 -19.54 -10.66 15.14
N LEU A 130 -19.57 -10.43 13.83
CA LEU A 130 -18.65 -11.04 12.89
C LEU A 130 -17.20 -10.66 13.19
N ALA A 131 -16.91 -9.37 13.36
CA ALA A 131 -15.56 -8.90 13.72
C ALA A 131 -15.06 -9.53 15.04
N LYS A 132 -15.93 -9.62 16.06
CA LYS A 132 -15.59 -10.27 17.33
C LYS A 132 -15.32 -11.77 17.17
N TRP A 133 -16.10 -12.45 16.32
CA TRP A 133 -15.94 -13.88 16.06
C TRP A 133 -14.63 -14.17 15.32
N VAL A 134 -14.34 -13.41 14.25
CA VAL A 134 -13.08 -13.49 13.49
C VAL A 134 -11.88 -13.26 14.40
N ALA A 135 -11.94 -12.24 15.27
CA ALA A 135 -10.86 -11.95 16.22
C ALA A 135 -10.58 -13.08 17.22
N GLY A 136 -11.58 -13.91 17.54
CA GLY A 136 -11.43 -15.07 18.40
C GLY A 136 -11.06 -16.37 17.67
N HIS A 137 -11.06 -16.38 16.33
CA HIS A 137 -10.87 -17.62 15.57
C HIS A 137 -9.41 -18.11 15.66
N PRO A 138 -9.17 -19.43 15.85
CA PRO A 138 -7.82 -19.99 15.95
C PRO A 138 -7.03 -19.89 14.65
N GLU A 139 -7.69 -20.04 13.50
CA GLU A 139 -7.07 -19.91 12.17
C GLU A 139 -7.06 -18.48 11.64
N ARG A 140 -7.41 -17.47 12.45
CA ARG A 140 -7.37 -16.08 11.98
C ARG A 140 -5.95 -15.71 11.56
N GLN A 141 -5.85 -14.96 10.47
CA GLN A 141 -4.60 -14.44 9.97
C GLN A 141 -4.60 -12.92 10.06
N GLU A 142 -3.45 -12.38 10.41
CA GLU A 142 -3.20 -10.95 10.36
C GLU A 142 -2.46 -10.62 9.09
N VAL A 143 -3.04 -9.70 8.32
CA VAL A 143 -2.47 -9.24 7.05
C VAL A 143 -2.33 -7.74 7.05
N ARG A 144 -1.25 -7.26 6.43
CA ARG A 144 -1.12 -5.88 6.00
C ARG A 144 -1.47 -5.82 4.52
N LEU A 145 -2.39 -4.93 4.20
CA LEU A 145 -2.85 -4.65 2.85
C LEU A 145 -2.32 -3.28 2.46
N THR A 146 -1.51 -3.22 1.41
CA THR A 146 -1.16 -1.96 0.74
C THR A 146 -1.87 -1.94 -0.59
N VAL A 147 -2.75 -0.97 -0.82
CA VAL A 147 -3.55 -0.86 -2.05
C VAL A 147 -3.29 0.48 -2.69
N ALA A 148 -2.96 0.49 -3.98
CA ALA A 148 -2.65 1.68 -4.75
C ALA A 148 -3.54 1.78 -5.99
N VAL A 149 -4.03 2.98 -6.28
CA VAL A 149 -4.88 3.27 -7.44
C VAL A 149 -4.44 4.55 -8.14
N LEU A 150 -4.59 4.58 -9.46
CA LEU A 150 -4.39 5.78 -10.29
C LEU A 150 -5.74 6.31 -10.80
N ARG A 151 -5.76 7.59 -11.18
CA ARG A 151 -6.95 8.23 -11.78
C ARG A 151 -7.42 7.60 -13.09
N ASP A 152 -6.54 6.87 -13.79
CA ASP A 152 -6.88 6.15 -15.03
C ASP A 152 -7.54 4.78 -14.79
N GLY A 153 -7.76 4.41 -13.53
CA GLY A 153 -8.35 3.13 -13.13
C GLY A 153 -7.33 2.01 -12.92
N SER A 154 -6.04 2.24 -13.17
CA SER A 154 -4.99 1.28 -12.81
C SER A 154 -4.97 1.05 -11.31
N ARG A 155 -4.80 -0.22 -10.91
CA ARG A 155 -4.78 -0.61 -9.50
C ARG A 155 -3.75 -1.70 -9.24
N GLU A 156 -3.19 -1.66 -8.05
CA GLU A 156 -2.28 -2.68 -7.53
C GLU A 156 -2.61 -2.93 -6.06
N SER A 157 -2.33 -4.15 -5.59
CA SER A 157 -2.33 -4.46 -4.17
C SER A 157 -1.12 -5.30 -3.81
N ALA A 158 -0.57 -5.09 -2.62
CA ALA A 158 0.42 -5.91 -1.96
C ALA A 158 -0.17 -6.44 -0.64
N VAL A 159 -0.07 -7.75 -0.43
CA VAL A 159 -0.60 -8.45 0.74
C VAL A 159 0.56 -9.15 1.45
N ARG A 160 0.77 -8.76 2.69
CA ARG A 160 1.82 -9.30 3.57
C ARG A 160 1.17 -10.00 4.75
N LEU A 161 1.54 -11.25 5.00
CA LEU A 161 1.05 -12.03 6.14
C LEU A 161 1.99 -11.83 7.33
N ARG A 162 1.44 -11.58 8.53
CA ARG A 162 2.23 -11.44 9.77
C ARG A 162 3.07 -12.68 10.08
N GLU A 163 2.54 -13.87 9.78
CA GLU A 163 3.25 -15.15 9.97
C GLU A 163 4.41 -15.36 8.97
N LYS A 164 4.40 -14.65 7.85
CA LYS A 164 5.39 -14.72 6.77
C LYS A 164 5.91 -13.32 6.44
N ASP A 165 6.37 -12.62 7.46
CA ASP A 165 6.77 -11.22 7.34
C ASP A 165 8.15 -11.06 6.68
N SER A 166 8.20 -11.28 5.36
CA SER A 166 9.39 -11.13 4.52
C SER A 166 9.02 -10.42 3.22
N SER A 167 9.91 -9.56 2.71
CA SER A 167 9.75 -8.89 1.41
C SER A 167 9.61 -9.87 0.24
N THR A 168 10.12 -11.10 0.38
CA THR A 168 10.02 -12.15 -0.64
C THR A 168 8.70 -12.91 -0.63
N GLU A 169 7.89 -12.76 0.43
CA GLU A 169 6.62 -13.48 0.62
C GLU A 169 5.40 -12.57 0.35
N VAL A 170 5.63 -11.34 -0.11
CA VAL A 170 4.56 -10.38 -0.41
C VAL A 170 3.84 -10.78 -1.70
N LEU A 171 2.53 -10.99 -1.60
CA LEU A 171 1.68 -11.28 -2.75
C LEU A 171 1.25 -9.98 -3.40
N THR A 172 1.45 -9.85 -4.72
CA THR A 172 1.03 -8.67 -5.48
C THR A 172 -0.05 -8.99 -6.51
N GLY A 173 -1.01 -8.09 -6.72
CA GLY A 173 -1.97 -8.17 -7.80
C GLY A 173 -3.12 -7.18 -7.69
N GLY A 174 -3.48 -6.53 -8.80
CA GLY A 174 -4.52 -5.50 -8.84
C GLY A 174 -5.95 -5.94 -8.49
N ASN A 175 -6.21 -7.23 -8.36
CA ASN A 175 -7.53 -7.76 -7.99
C ASN A 175 -7.55 -8.48 -6.64
N LEU A 176 -6.47 -8.38 -5.83
CA LEU A 176 -6.41 -9.07 -4.53
C LEU A 176 -7.34 -8.42 -3.49
N VAL A 177 -7.55 -7.11 -3.56
CA VAL A 177 -8.37 -6.37 -2.57
C VAL A 177 -9.34 -5.40 -3.28
N PRO A 178 -10.31 -5.91 -4.06
CA PRO A 178 -11.12 -5.09 -4.96
C PRO A 178 -11.95 -4.04 -4.23
N GLY A 179 -12.57 -4.38 -3.09
CA GLY A 179 -13.41 -3.44 -2.33
C GLY A 179 -12.63 -2.24 -1.78
N LEU A 180 -11.37 -2.43 -1.35
CA LEU A 180 -10.54 -1.31 -0.90
C LEU A 180 -10.02 -0.47 -2.06
N ALA A 181 -9.67 -1.11 -3.19
CA ALA A 181 -9.27 -0.40 -4.40
C ALA A 181 -10.40 0.49 -4.93
N GLU A 182 -11.64 0.00 -4.94
CA GLU A 182 -12.82 0.78 -5.32
C GLU A 182 -13.07 1.97 -4.38
N ALA A 183 -12.97 1.75 -3.07
CA ALA A 183 -13.13 2.82 -2.08
C ALA A 183 -12.07 3.92 -2.24
N LEU A 184 -10.82 3.54 -2.52
CA LEU A 184 -9.75 4.51 -2.81
C LEU A 184 -9.98 5.26 -4.12
N ALA A 185 -10.37 4.55 -5.19
CA ALA A 185 -10.64 5.17 -6.48
C ALA A 185 -11.77 6.20 -6.40
N ALA A 186 -12.77 5.97 -5.54
CA ALA A 186 -13.86 6.92 -5.30
C ALA A 186 -13.38 8.27 -4.71
N THR A 187 -12.20 8.33 -4.10
CA THR A 187 -11.65 9.61 -3.56
C THR A 187 -11.22 10.60 -4.65
N PHE A 188 -11.25 10.20 -5.93
CA PHE A 188 -10.99 11.07 -7.07
C PHE A 188 -12.24 11.68 -7.71
N SER A 189 -13.43 11.33 -7.20
CA SER A 189 -14.72 11.83 -7.72
C SER A 189 -15.00 13.29 -7.41
#